data_AF-A0A7K4JW88-F1
#
_entry.id   AF-A0A7K4JW88-F1
#
_cell.length_a   1.000
_cell.length_b   1.000
_cell.length_c   1.000
_cell.angle_alpha   90.00
_cell.angle_beta   90.00
_cell.angle_gamma   90.00
#
_symmetry.space_group_name_H-M   'P 1'
#
loop_
_entity.id
_entity.type
_entity.pdbx_description
1 polymer ?
#
loop_
_entity_poly.entity_id
_entity_poly.type
_entity_poly.pdbx_seq_one_letter_code
_entity_poly.pdbx_strand_id
1 'polypeptide(L)'
;PAGEKTHDLIGVSELIISTALQGVLFCLLGAQPLLVIGFSGPLLVFEEAFFTFCTSNGLEYLVGRVWIGFWLILIVLLMVAFEGSFLVRFVSRFTQEIFAFLISLIFIYETFSKLAKIFQEHPLHGCLKANGSDGEPAGNASAALGNGTWGRSVHKVTGQPNTALLSLVLMAGTFFLALFLRKFKNSRFFPGRIRRLIGDFGVPIAILVMVLVDYSIQDTYTQVGPGGRPRAGQEVRDGPRGSAALSPQKLSVPSGFSVTAPEKRGWVINPLGKNSDFPVWMMVASGLPAILVFILIFMETQITT
;
A
#
# COMPACT_ATOMS: atom_id res chain seq x y z
N PRO A 1 2.64 -1.30 0.76
CA PRO A 1 3.62 -0.24 0.43
C PRO A 1 4.67 0.00 1.52
N ALA A 2 4.32 0.35 2.76
CA ALA A 2 5.33 0.60 3.80
C ALA A 2 6.15 -0.65 4.22
N GLY A 3 5.51 -1.82 4.33
CA GLY A 3 6.17 -3.09 4.68
C GLY A 3 7.15 -3.60 3.63
N GLU A 4 6.74 -3.63 2.36
CA GLU A 4 7.62 -4.00 1.23
C GLU A 4 8.86 -3.11 1.12
N LYS A 5 8.74 -1.83 1.48
CA LYS A 5 9.82 -0.84 1.38
C LYS A 5 10.79 -0.86 2.55
N THR A 6 10.39 -1.46 3.67
CA THR A 6 11.20 -1.52 4.91
C THR A 6 11.62 -2.95 5.27
N HIS A 7 11.60 -3.89 4.31
CA HIS A 7 11.90 -5.30 4.55
C HIS A 7 11.12 -5.89 5.74
N ASP A 8 9.83 -5.57 5.83
CA ASP A 8 8.92 -6.07 6.88
C ASP A 8 9.31 -5.67 8.33
N LEU A 9 10.15 -4.64 8.50
CA LEU A 9 10.47 -4.10 9.84
C LEU A 9 9.34 -3.23 10.41
N ILE A 10 8.50 -2.66 9.54
CA ILE A 10 7.23 -2.02 9.89
C ILE A 10 6.18 -2.51 8.91
N GLY A 11 5.22 -3.28 9.39
CA GLY A 11 4.14 -3.76 8.56
C GLY A 11 2.88 -2.94 8.68
N VAL A 12 1.86 -3.51 8.03
CA VAL A 12 0.52 -2.96 7.94
C VAL A 12 -0.17 -2.99 9.30
N SER A 13 0.15 -3.96 10.16
CA SER A 13 -0.49 -4.14 11.47
C SER A 13 -0.18 -3.01 12.46
N GLU A 14 1.08 -2.59 12.52
CA GLU A 14 1.56 -1.52 13.40
C GLU A 14 1.00 -0.18 12.94
N LEU A 15 0.90 0.01 11.62
CA LEU A 15 0.26 1.20 11.06
C LEU A 15 -1.24 1.23 11.40
N ILE A 16 -1.97 0.12 11.26
CA ILE A 16 -3.40 0.06 11.62
C ILE A 16 -3.61 0.38 13.09
N ILE A 17 -2.83 -0.24 13.99
CA ILE A 17 -2.94 0.02 15.43
C ILE A 17 -2.61 1.48 15.75
N SER A 18 -1.53 2.01 15.16
CA SER A 18 -1.13 3.41 15.35
C SER A 18 -2.23 4.39 14.90
N THR A 19 -2.73 4.24 13.66
CA THR A 19 -3.77 5.13 13.12
C THR A 19 -5.09 5.00 13.89
N ALA A 20 -5.49 3.79 14.29
CA ALA A 20 -6.71 3.59 15.07
C ALA A 20 -6.62 4.26 16.45
N LEU A 21 -5.53 4.01 17.18
CA LEU A 21 -5.34 4.52 18.54
C LEU A 21 -5.15 6.04 18.54
N GLN A 22 -4.34 6.57 17.62
CA GLN A 22 -4.14 8.01 17.43
C GLN A 22 -5.43 8.72 17.00
N GLY A 23 -6.22 8.11 16.10
CA GLY A 23 -7.51 8.65 15.69
C GLY A 23 -8.50 8.78 16.85
N VAL A 24 -8.63 7.73 17.67
CA VAL A 24 -9.51 7.77 18.85
C VAL A 24 -9.05 8.84 19.85
N LEU A 25 -7.76 8.89 20.18
CA LEU A 25 -7.23 9.90 21.10
C LEU A 25 -7.45 11.33 20.57
N PHE A 26 -7.21 11.56 19.27
CA PHE A 26 -7.38 12.88 18.67
C PHE A 26 -8.84 13.31 18.55
N CYS A 27 -9.77 12.38 18.26
CA CYS A 27 -11.19 12.71 18.26
C CYS A 27 -11.72 13.07 19.65
N LEU A 28 -11.13 12.51 20.72
CA LEU A 28 -11.54 12.80 22.11
C LEU A 28 -10.91 14.07 22.68
N LEU A 29 -9.66 14.36 22.33
CA LEU A 29 -8.87 15.44 22.96
C LEU A 29 -8.53 16.60 22.01
N GLY A 30 -8.75 16.44 20.70
CA GLY A 30 -8.37 17.41 19.68
C GLY A 30 -9.32 18.59 19.58
N ALA A 31 -8.79 19.76 19.23
CA ALA A 31 -9.57 20.98 19.02
C ALA A 31 -10.46 20.92 17.75
N GLN A 32 -10.09 20.10 16.75
CA GLN A 32 -10.81 19.95 15.49
C GLN A 32 -11.00 18.46 15.14
N PRO A 33 -12.10 17.82 15.59
CA PRO A 33 -12.34 16.38 15.36
C PRO A 33 -12.65 16.02 13.90
N LEU A 34 -12.81 17.02 13.01
CA LEU A 34 -12.95 16.82 11.57
C LEU A 34 -11.63 16.46 10.89
N LEU A 35 -10.48 16.72 11.53
CA LEU A 35 -9.17 16.39 10.98
C LEU A 35 -8.91 14.88 11.18
N VAL A 36 -8.73 14.17 10.07
CA VAL A 36 -8.39 12.74 10.07
C VAL A 36 -6.88 12.60 10.04
N ILE A 37 -6.30 12.06 11.10
CA ILE A 37 -4.87 11.80 11.13
C ILE A 37 -4.58 10.44 10.50
N GLY A 38 -3.66 10.43 9.53
CA GLY A 38 -3.23 9.22 8.85
C GLY A 38 -1.81 9.36 8.34
N PHE A 39 -1.29 8.26 7.81
CA PHE A 39 0.01 8.25 7.17
C PHE A 39 -0.09 8.87 5.78
N SER A 40 0.80 9.81 5.47
CA SER A 40 0.79 10.55 4.21
C SER A 40 1.88 10.10 3.25
N GLY A 41 1.69 10.36 1.96
CA GLY A 41 2.66 10.04 0.91
C GLY A 41 4.06 10.63 1.18
N PRO A 42 4.19 11.93 1.54
CA PRO A 42 5.48 12.53 1.88
C PRO A 42 6.17 11.87 3.08
N LEU A 43 5.41 11.48 4.11
CA LEU A 43 5.95 10.74 5.26
C LEU A 43 6.45 9.34 4.87
N LEU A 44 5.77 8.67 3.93
CA LEU A 44 6.23 7.39 3.39
C LEU A 44 7.57 7.52 2.69
N VAL A 45 7.72 8.53 1.83
CA VAL A 45 8.96 8.79 1.10
C VAL A 45 10.10 9.12 2.07
N PHE A 46 9.82 9.91 3.10
CA PHE A 46 10.79 10.17 4.17
C PHE A 46 11.23 8.88 4.87
N GLU A 47 10.30 8.01 5.25
CA GLU A 47 10.63 6.74 5.92
C GLU A 47 11.45 5.80 5.01
N GLU A 48 11.15 5.74 3.70
CA GLU A 48 11.96 4.96 2.73
C GLU A 48 13.39 5.51 2.60
N ALA A 49 13.54 6.84 2.54
CA ALA A 49 14.85 7.49 2.47
C ALA A 49 15.64 7.27 3.78
N PHE A 50 15.00 7.43 4.94
CA PHE A 50 15.63 7.24 6.24
C PHE A 50 16.02 5.77 6.48
N PHE A 51 15.19 4.82 6.03
CA PHE A 51 15.50 3.40 6.06
C PHE A 51 16.73 3.05 5.21
N THR A 52 16.78 3.57 3.98
CA THR A 52 17.92 3.36 3.06
C THR A 52 19.20 3.97 3.62
N PHE A 53 19.11 5.15 4.24
CA PHE A 53 20.22 5.81 4.91
C PHE A 53 20.74 5.00 6.11
N CYS A 54 19.85 4.50 6.97
CA CYS A 54 20.25 3.68 8.12
C CYS A 54 20.92 2.38 7.66
N THR A 55 20.35 1.71 6.65
CA THR A 55 20.89 0.44 6.12
C THR A 55 22.27 0.64 5.48
N SER A 56 22.44 1.72 4.71
CA SER A 56 23.73 2.05 4.07
C SER A 56 24.85 2.35 5.08
N ASN A 57 24.49 2.89 6.24
CA ASN A 57 25.44 3.22 7.32
C ASN A 57 25.55 2.13 8.39
N GLY A 58 24.86 0.98 8.23
CA GLY A 58 24.85 -0.10 9.22
C GLY A 58 24.20 0.27 10.56
N LEU A 59 23.29 1.24 10.55
CA LEU A 59 22.61 1.73 11.75
C LEU A 59 21.27 1.04 11.98
N GLU A 60 20.92 0.83 13.25
CA GLU A 60 19.62 0.26 13.61
C GLU A 60 18.48 1.27 13.37
N TYR A 61 17.78 1.11 12.24
CA TYR A 61 16.70 2.00 11.80
C TYR A 61 15.62 2.24 12.86
N LEU A 62 15.23 1.19 13.59
CA LEU A 62 14.23 1.26 14.66
C LEU A 62 14.63 2.24 15.78
N VAL A 63 15.90 2.21 16.17
CA VAL A 63 16.44 3.05 17.25
C VAL A 63 16.53 4.50 16.77
N GLY A 64 17.01 4.69 15.53
CA GLY A 64 17.01 6.01 14.89
C GLY A 64 15.62 6.63 14.82
N ARG A 65 14.58 5.84 14.52
CA ARG A 65 13.19 6.30 14.50
C ARG A 65 12.68 6.73 15.89
N VAL A 66 13.09 6.05 16.95
CA VAL A 66 12.75 6.45 18.34
C VAL A 66 13.39 7.79 18.69
N TRP A 67 14.65 8.00 18.33
CA TRP A 67 15.34 9.28 18.56
C TRP A 67 14.72 10.44 17.77
N ILE A 68 14.33 10.22 16.51
CA ILE A 68 13.53 11.18 15.74
C ILE A 68 12.23 11.51 16.49
N GLY A 69 11.55 10.49 17.05
CA GLY A 69 10.36 10.68 17.88
C GLY A 69 10.59 11.55 19.12
N PHE A 70 11.69 11.35 19.84
CA PHE A 70 12.05 12.20 20.99
C PHE A 70 12.29 13.65 20.59
N TRP A 71 13.01 13.89 19.50
CA TRP A 71 13.22 15.23 18.96
C TRP A 71 11.91 15.87 18.49
N LEU A 72 11.02 15.11 17.84
CA LEU A 72 9.69 15.59 17.45
C LEU A 72 8.88 16.06 18.66
N ILE A 73 8.85 15.28 19.74
CA ILE A 73 8.16 15.67 20.98
C ILE A 73 8.76 16.96 21.55
N LEU A 74 10.09 17.07 21.60
CA LEU A 74 10.78 18.26 22.09
C LEU A 74 10.45 19.50 21.25
N ILE A 75 10.51 19.39 19.91
CA ILE A 75 10.20 20.49 18.99
C ILE A 75 8.73 20.92 19.13
N VAL A 76 7.80 19.96 19.23
CA VAL A 76 6.37 20.27 19.41
C VAL A 76 6.11 20.96 20.74
N LEU A 77 6.67 20.47 21.85
CA LEU A 77 6.53 21.12 23.16
C LEU A 77 7.09 22.53 23.15
N LEU A 78 8.27 22.73 22.55
CA LEU A 78 8.90 24.03 22.40
C LEU A 78 8.01 24.97 21.57
N MET A 79 7.47 24.48 20.45
CA MET A 79 6.59 25.25 19.58
C MET A 79 5.30 25.67 20.29
N VAL A 80 4.70 24.79 21.10
CA VAL A 80 3.51 25.11 21.89
C VAL A 80 3.84 26.12 22.98
N ALA A 81 4.97 25.97 23.67
CA ALA A 81 5.39 26.86 24.75
C ALA A 81 5.69 28.30 24.28
N PHE A 82 6.24 28.46 23.07
CA PHE A 82 6.59 29.77 22.49
C PHE A 82 5.51 30.36 21.58
N GLU A 83 4.25 29.95 21.74
CA GLU A 83 3.11 30.46 20.93
C GLU A 83 3.32 30.32 19.41
N GLY A 84 3.85 29.17 18.98
CA GLY A 84 4.15 28.86 17.58
C GLY A 84 2.97 29.01 16.59
N SER A 85 1.74 29.13 17.09
CA SER A 85 0.55 29.51 16.33
C SER A 85 0.73 30.78 15.47
N PHE A 86 1.67 31.67 15.81
CA PHE A 86 2.01 32.82 14.98
C PHE A 86 2.51 32.43 13.57
N LEU A 87 3.25 31.32 13.43
CA LEU A 87 3.76 30.87 12.12
C LEU A 87 2.64 30.58 11.11
N VAL A 88 1.47 30.16 11.61
CA VAL A 88 0.30 29.86 10.81
C VAL A 88 -0.23 31.10 10.10
N ARG A 89 -0.07 32.28 10.70
CA ARG A 89 -0.54 33.55 10.12
C ARG A 89 0.20 33.94 8.84
N PHE A 90 1.41 33.40 8.62
CA PHE A 90 2.16 33.63 7.38
C PHE A 90 1.73 32.71 6.23
N VAL A 91 0.97 31.65 6.52
CA VAL A 91 0.44 30.75 5.50
C VAL A 91 -0.77 31.43 4.86
N SER A 92 -0.55 32.00 3.68
CA SER A 92 -1.61 32.66 2.93
C SER A 92 -2.56 31.65 2.26
N ARG A 93 -3.78 32.09 1.95
CA ARG A 93 -4.74 31.34 1.13
C ARG A 93 -4.15 30.91 -0.22
N PHE A 94 -3.29 31.73 -0.80
CA PHE A 94 -2.59 31.40 -2.05
C PHE A 94 -1.69 30.17 -1.89
N THR A 95 -0.93 30.09 -0.78
CA THR A 95 -0.09 28.93 -0.47
C THR A 95 -0.93 27.68 -0.23
N GLN A 96 -2.05 27.81 0.48
CA GLN A 96 -2.98 26.70 0.73
C GLN A 96 -3.57 26.14 -0.57
N GLU A 97 -4.02 27.01 -1.48
CA GLU A 97 -4.58 26.61 -2.78
C GLU A 97 -3.55 25.89 -3.67
N ILE A 98 -2.31 26.40 -3.73
CA ILE A 98 -1.21 25.75 -4.48
C ILE A 98 -0.90 24.36 -3.90
N PHE A 99 -0.82 24.23 -2.59
CA PHE A 99 -0.47 22.96 -1.97
C PHE A 99 -1.60 21.93 -2.06
N ALA A 100 -2.85 22.35 -1.89
CA ALA A 100 -4.02 21.49 -2.10
C ALA A 100 -4.07 20.97 -3.55
N PHE A 101 -3.74 21.81 -4.53
CA PHE A 101 -3.59 21.40 -5.92
C PHE A 101 -2.43 20.42 -6.11
N LEU A 102 -1.26 20.69 -5.50
CA LEU A 102 -0.08 19.81 -5.58
C LEU A 102 -0.35 18.42 -5.01
N ILE A 103 -0.94 18.32 -3.81
CA ILE A 103 -1.32 17.03 -3.21
C ILE A 103 -2.30 16.29 -4.13
N SER A 104 -3.31 17.00 -4.64
CA SER A 104 -4.29 16.40 -5.55
C SER A 104 -3.62 15.85 -6.81
N LEU A 105 -2.66 16.58 -7.38
CA LEU A 105 -1.90 16.15 -8.55
C LEU A 105 -1.01 14.94 -8.24
N ILE A 106 -0.32 14.94 -7.09
CA ILE A 106 0.51 13.80 -6.63
C ILE A 106 -0.35 12.55 -6.45
N PHE A 107 -1.51 12.67 -5.79
CA PHE A 107 -2.40 11.53 -5.55
C PHE A 107 -2.95 10.93 -6.85
N ILE A 108 -3.33 11.78 -7.80
CA ILE A 108 -3.75 11.35 -9.14
C ILE A 108 -2.59 10.65 -9.86
N TYR A 109 -1.39 11.25 -9.88
CA TYR A 109 -0.19 10.67 -10.49
C TYR A 109 0.17 9.31 -9.88
N GLU A 110 0.14 9.19 -8.55
CA GLU A 110 0.45 7.93 -7.86
C GLU A 110 -0.56 6.83 -8.24
N THR A 111 -1.84 7.16 -8.35
CA THR A 111 -2.89 6.21 -8.75
C THR A 111 -2.63 5.67 -10.15
N PHE A 112 -2.34 6.55 -11.13
CA PHE A 112 -1.99 6.11 -12.48
C PHE A 112 -0.65 5.38 -12.56
N SER A 113 0.33 5.76 -11.73
CA SER A 113 1.62 5.07 -11.65
C SER A 113 1.49 3.64 -11.11
N LYS A 114 0.60 3.41 -10.14
CA LYS A 114 0.25 2.06 -9.66
C LYS A 114 -0.43 1.24 -10.74
N LEU A 115 -1.37 1.83 -11.47
CA LEU A 115 -1.98 1.19 -12.62
C LEU A 115 -0.94 0.82 -13.68
N ALA A 116 -0.02 1.73 -14.02
CA ALA A 116 1.05 1.47 -14.98
C ALA A 116 1.98 0.34 -14.52
N LYS A 117 2.30 0.25 -13.23
CA LYS A 117 3.05 -0.88 -12.65
C LYS A 117 2.32 -2.22 -12.83
N ILE A 118 1.00 -2.25 -12.61
CA ILE A 118 0.19 -3.46 -12.85
C ILE A 118 0.26 -3.88 -14.33
N PHE A 119 0.26 -2.93 -15.26
CA PHE A 119 0.43 -3.21 -16.69
C PHE A 119 1.84 -3.72 -17.04
N GLN A 120 2.88 -3.28 -16.33
CA GLN A 120 4.24 -3.79 -16.50
C GLN A 120 4.41 -5.20 -15.90
N GLU A 121 3.79 -5.47 -14.75
CA GLU A 121 3.80 -6.79 -14.11
C GLU A 121 2.96 -7.83 -14.89
N HIS A 122 1.93 -7.37 -15.60
CA HIS A 122 1.05 -8.20 -16.42
C HIS A 122 0.96 -7.65 -17.85
N PRO A 123 2.00 -7.83 -18.68
CA PRO A 123 2.02 -7.31 -20.04
C PRO A 123 0.95 -8.00 -20.89
N LEU A 124 0.34 -7.22 -21.80
CA LEU A 124 -0.64 -7.68 -22.77
C LEU A 124 0.03 -8.45 -23.92
N HIS A 125 0.85 -9.46 -23.61
CA HIS A 125 1.34 -10.34 -24.67
C HIS A 125 0.22 -11.29 -25.08
N GLY A 126 -0.15 -11.22 -26.36
CA GLY A 126 -0.99 -12.23 -26.99
C GLY A 126 -0.31 -13.59 -26.81
N CYS A 127 -1.07 -14.59 -26.34
CA CYS A 127 -0.60 -15.96 -26.34
C CYS A 127 -0.46 -16.38 -27.80
N LEU A 128 0.72 -16.15 -28.38
CA LEU A 128 1.08 -16.76 -29.66
C LEU A 128 1.14 -18.26 -29.38
N LYS A 129 0.05 -18.93 -29.73
CA LYS A 129 0.01 -20.37 -29.85
C LYS A 129 1.13 -20.72 -30.81
N ALA A 130 2.19 -21.36 -30.32
CA ALA A 130 3.17 -21.99 -31.18
C ALA A 130 2.42 -23.07 -31.98
N ASN A 131 1.92 -22.69 -33.16
CA ASN A 131 1.56 -23.65 -34.19
C ASN A 131 2.90 -24.25 -34.64
N GLY A 132 3.31 -25.33 -33.98
CA GLY A 132 4.29 -26.25 -34.55
C GLY A 132 3.66 -26.92 -35.76
N SER A 133 3.63 -26.20 -36.87
CA SER A 133 3.47 -26.77 -38.20
C SER A 133 4.85 -26.73 -38.84
N ASP A 134 5.68 -27.72 -38.53
CA ASP A 134 6.82 -28.10 -39.36
C ASP A 134 6.84 -29.63 -39.40
N GLY A 135 6.67 -30.17 -40.61
CA GLY A 135 6.72 -31.60 -40.89
C GLY A 135 8.15 -32.15 -40.82
N GLU A 136 8.23 -33.41 -40.35
CA GLU A 136 9.14 -34.55 -40.62
C GLU A 136 10.50 -34.38 -41.36
N PRO A 137 11.49 -35.31 -41.22
CA PRO A 137 11.37 -36.72 -40.79
C PRO A 137 12.43 -37.22 -39.77
N ALA A 138 12.24 -38.48 -39.38
CA ALA A 138 13.09 -39.31 -38.54
C ALA A 138 14.61 -39.23 -38.83
N GLY A 139 15.41 -39.12 -37.77
CA GLY A 139 16.86 -39.22 -37.80
C GLY A 139 17.42 -39.62 -36.42
N ASN A 140 17.99 -40.82 -36.38
CA ASN A 140 18.43 -41.55 -35.18
C ASN A 140 19.58 -40.87 -34.41
N ALA A 141 19.47 -40.81 -33.07
CA ALA A 141 20.64 -40.83 -32.20
C ALA A 141 20.31 -41.50 -30.85
N SER A 142 21.01 -42.59 -30.65
CA SER A 142 20.92 -43.62 -29.64
C SER A 142 21.11 -43.13 -28.19
N ALA A 143 20.31 -43.69 -27.30
CA ALA A 143 20.66 -44.13 -25.95
C ALA A 143 21.66 -43.28 -25.14
N ALA A 144 21.12 -42.40 -24.30
CA ALA A 144 21.71 -42.12 -22.99
C ALA A 144 20.62 -42.32 -21.93
N LEU A 145 20.60 -43.52 -21.36
CA LEU A 145 19.84 -43.87 -20.17
C LEU A 145 20.48 -43.17 -18.96
N GLY A 146 20.17 -41.88 -18.80
CA GLY A 146 20.54 -41.09 -17.63
C GLY A 146 19.41 -41.11 -16.61
N ASN A 147 19.62 -41.83 -15.52
CA ASN A 147 18.75 -41.85 -14.35
C ASN A 147 18.77 -40.46 -13.69
N GLY A 148 17.82 -39.61 -14.07
CA GLY A 148 17.65 -38.26 -13.54
C GLY A 148 16.16 -38.00 -13.39
N THR A 149 15.74 -37.74 -12.15
CA THR A 149 14.38 -37.34 -11.78
C THR A 149 13.80 -36.37 -12.80
N TRP A 150 12.65 -36.70 -13.36
CA TRP A 150 11.85 -35.86 -14.24
C TRP A 150 11.62 -34.50 -13.58
N GLY A 151 12.50 -33.55 -13.89
CA GLY A 151 12.29 -32.15 -13.62
C GLY A 151 11.12 -31.71 -14.48
N ARG A 152 9.91 -31.82 -13.92
CA ARG A 152 8.73 -31.14 -14.42
C ARG A 152 9.08 -29.65 -14.35
N SER A 153 9.60 -29.09 -15.44
CA SER A 153 9.67 -27.65 -15.61
C SER A 153 8.23 -27.17 -15.65
N VAL A 154 7.71 -26.87 -14.45
CA VAL A 154 6.49 -26.11 -14.27
C VAL A 154 6.79 -24.76 -14.91
N HIS A 155 6.45 -24.64 -16.19
CA HIS A 155 6.43 -23.35 -16.86
C HIS A 155 5.40 -22.52 -16.10
N LYS A 156 5.89 -21.64 -15.23
CA LYS A 156 5.06 -20.69 -14.50
C LYS A 156 4.44 -19.82 -15.59
N VAL A 157 3.15 -20.01 -15.86
CA VAL A 157 2.40 -19.12 -16.75
C VAL A 157 2.29 -17.79 -16.04
N THR A 158 3.32 -16.96 -16.17
CA THR A 158 3.34 -15.58 -15.69
C THR A 158 2.84 -14.69 -16.80
N GLY A 159 1.72 -13.99 -16.56
CA GLY A 159 1.13 -13.05 -17.51
C GLY A 159 -0.20 -13.55 -18.07
N GLN A 160 -1.24 -13.60 -17.24
CA GLN A 160 -2.60 -13.66 -17.77
C GLN A 160 -2.91 -12.31 -18.44
N PRO A 161 -3.25 -12.28 -19.74
CA PRO A 161 -3.43 -11.03 -20.50
C PRO A 161 -4.61 -10.19 -20.00
N ASN A 162 -5.52 -10.77 -19.21
CA ASN A 162 -6.78 -10.14 -18.85
C ASN A 162 -6.72 -9.36 -17.52
N THR A 163 -5.70 -9.57 -16.68
CA THR A 163 -5.63 -8.98 -15.33
C THR A 163 -5.37 -7.47 -15.37
N ALA A 164 -4.48 -7.01 -16.26
CA ALA A 164 -4.20 -5.58 -16.43
C ALA A 164 -5.43 -4.83 -16.98
N LEU A 165 -6.11 -5.38 -17.98
CA LEU A 165 -7.34 -4.81 -18.54
C LEU A 165 -8.48 -4.80 -17.52
N LEU A 166 -8.67 -5.90 -16.77
CA LEU A 166 -9.67 -5.96 -15.70
C LEU A 166 -9.40 -4.89 -14.63
N SER A 167 -8.14 -4.69 -14.24
CA SER A 167 -7.74 -3.66 -13.27
C SER A 167 -8.04 -2.24 -13.77
N LEU A 168 -7.80 -1.97 -15.05
CA LEU A 168 -8.19 -0.70 -15.70
C LEU A 168 -9.71 -0.50 -15.68
N VAL A 169 -10.48 -1.53 -16.03
CA VAL A 169 -11.95 -1.48 -16.06
C VAL A 169 -12.52 -1.27 -14.66
N LEU A 170 -12.02 -1.97 -13.65
CA LEU A 170 -12.45 -1.81 -12.25
C LEU A 170 -12.11 -0.41 -11.72
N MET A 171 -10.92 0.12 -12.02
CA MET A 171 -10.52 1.48 -11.63
C MET A 171 -11.42 2.54 -12.29
N ALA A 172 -11.53 2.51 -13.62
CA ALA A 172 -12.33 3.47 -14.37
C ALA A 172 -13.81 3.35 -14.01
N GLY A 173 -14.32 2.13 -13.90
CA GLY A 173 -15.70 1.83 -13.53
C GLY A 173 -16.07 2.38 -12.16
N THR A 174 -15.24 2.13 -11.13
CA THR A 174 -15.48 2.65 -9.78
C THR A 174 -15.49 4.18 -9.77
N PHE A 175 -14.57 4.82 -10.50
CA PHE A 175 -14.49 6.27 -10.62
C PHE A 175 -15.73 6.87 -11.28
N PHE A 176 -16.13 6.37 -12.45
CA PHE A 176 -17.30 6.87 -13.17
C PHE A 176 -18.60 6.64 -12.39
N LEU A 177 -18.75 5.47 -11.77
CA LEU A 177 -19.92 5.15 -10.96
C LEU A 177 -20.02 6.07 -9.73
N ALA A 178 -18.91 6.29 -9.02
CA ALA A 178 -18.88 7.21 -7.88
C ALA A 178 -19.21 8.66 -8.31
N LEU A 179 -18.67 9.13 -9.44
CA LEU A 179 -19.00 10.45 -9.99
C LEU A 179 -20.47 10.57 -10.40
N PHE A 180 -21.03 9.53 -11.02
CA PHE A 180 -22.44 9.49 -11.41
C PHE A 180 -23.34 9.56 -10.17
N LEU A 181 -23.09 8.73 -9.15
CA LEU A 181 -23.84 8.75 -7.88
C LEU A 181 -23.71 10.09 -7.15
N ARG A 182 -22.55 10.76 -7.23
CA ARG A 182 -22.36 12.10 -6.68
C ARG A 182 -23.18 13.16 -7.42
N LYS A 183 -23.19 13.14 -8.76
CA LYS A 183 -24.02 14.05 -9.58
C LYS A 183 -25.51 13.77 -9.42
N PHE A 184 -25.87 12.52 -9.15
CA PHE A 184 -27.24 12.08 -8.93
C PHE A 184 -27.91 12.79 -7.74
N LYS A 185 -27.13 13.23 -6.74
CA LYS A 185 -27.61 14.06 -5.61
C LYS A 185 -28.39 15.31 -6.04
N ASN A 186 -28.04 15.88 -7.19
CA ASN A 186 -28.65 17.10 -7.75
C ASN A 186 -29.62 16.83 -8.91
N SER A 187 -29.80 15.56 -9.30
CA SER A 187 -30.64 15.16 -10.42
C SER A 187 -32.13 15.30 -10.11
N ARG A 188 -32.99 15.54 -11.12
CA ARG A 188 -34.44 15.70 -10.92
C ARG A 188 -35.19 14.38 -10.65
N PHE A 189 -34.52 13.25 -10.83
CA PHE A 189 -35.10 11.93 -10.61
C PHE A 189 -35.07 11.56 -9.11
N PHE A 190 -36.10 10.84 -8.65
CA PHE A 190 -36.33 10.34 -7.28
C PHE A 190 -36.77 11.37 -6.20
N PRO A 191 -37.53 10.92 -5.18
CA PRO A 191 -37.90 11.75 -4.04
C PRO A 191 -36.66 12.19 -3.24
N GLY A 192 -36.69 13.43 -2.75
CA GLY A 192 -35.50 14.13 -2.23
C GLY A 192 -34.80 13.49 -1.02
N ARG A 193 -35.45 12.57 -0.28
CA ARG A 193 -34.79 11.80 0.79
C ARG A 193 -33.88 10.71 0.22
N ILE A 194 -34.41 9.91 -0.72
CA ILE A 194 -33.69 8.80 -1.36
C ILE A 194 -32.50 9.33 -2.16
N ARG A 195 -32.69 10.43 -2.91
CA ARG A 195 -31.64 11.07 -3.71
C ARG A 195 -30.45 11.55 -2.87
N ARG A 196 -30.69 12.10 -1.68
CA ARG A 196 -29.64 12.54 -0.75
C ARG A 196 -28.87 11.35 -0.19
N LEU A 197 -29.57 10.30 0.25
CA LEU A 197 -28.94 9.07 0.73
C LEU A 197 -28.03 8.43 -0.34
N ILE A 198 -28.53 8.27 -1.56
CA ILE A 198 -27.74 7.70 -2.67
C ILE A 198 -26.51 8.57 -3.00
N GLY A 199 -26.66 9.89 -2.95
CA GLY A 199 -25.56 10.83 -3.19
C GLY A 199 -24.49 10.82 -2.09
N ASP A 200 -24.91 10.74 -0.82
CA ASP A 200 -24.01 10.77 0.34
C ASP A 200 -23.27 9.43 0.52
N PHE A 201 -23.92 8.30 0.21
CA PHE A 201 -23.30 6.96 0.20
C PHE A 201 -22.72 6.55 -1.17
N GLY A 202 -22.60 7.49 -2.13
CA GLY A 202 -22.24 7.17 -3.51
C GLY A 202 -20.88 6.48 -3.66
N VAL A 203 -19.87 6.89 -2.89
CA VAL A 203 -18.53 6.26 -2.93
C VAL A 203 -18.56 4.83 -2.37
N PRO A 204 -19.07 4.56 -1.15
CA PRO A 204 -19.25 3.19 -0.65
C PRO A 204 -20.06 2.28 -1.59
N ILE A 205 -21.16 2.79 -2.15
CA ILE A 205 -22.00 2.02 -3.08
C ILE A 205 -21.22 1.64 -4.34
N ALA A 206 -20.46 2.58 -4.93
CA ALA A 206 -19.65 2.31 -6.11
C ALA A 206 -18.58 1.23 -5.86
N ILE A 207 -17.93 1.28 -4.69
CA ILE A 207 -16.96 0.25 -4.26
C ILE A 207 -17.65 -1.10 -4.15
N LEU A 208 -18.79 -1.19 -3.45
CA LEU A 208 -19.51 -2.45 -3.26
C LEU A 208 -19.96 -3.06 -4.60
N VAL A 209 -20.50 -2.25 -5.51
CA VAL A 209 -20.90 -2.72 -6.84
C VAL A 209 -19.71 -3.27 -7.64
N MET A 210 -18.58 -2.54 -7.66
CA MET A 210 -17.40 -2.98 -8.41
C MET A 210 -16.71 -4.19 -7.78
N VAL A 211 -16.75 -4.33 -6.45
CA VAL A 211 -16.31 -5.56 -5.75
C VAL A 211 -17.20 -6.75 -6.11
N LEU A 212 -18.52 -6.57 -6.24
CA LEU A 212 -19.41 -7.64 -6.68
C LEU A 212 -19.16 -8.03 -8.15
N VAL A 213 -18.82 -7.06 -9.01
CA VAL A 213 -18.40 -7.33 -10.39
C VAL A 213 -17.11 -8.14 -10.41
N ASP A 214 -16.09 -7.76 -9.65
CA ASP A 214 -14.84 -8.53 -9.51
C ASP A 214 -15.10 -9.95 -8.97
N TYR A 215 -15.99 -10.08 -7.98
CA TYR A 215 -16.37 -11.38 -7.42
C TYR A 215 -17.11 -12.27 -8.42
N SER A 216 -17.92 -11.68 -9.30
CA SER A 216 -18.68 -12.42 -10.32
C SER A 216 -17.80 -12.88 -11.49
N ILE A 217 -16.69 -12.18 -11.76
CA ILE A 217 -15.71 -12.55 -12.79
C ILE A 217 -14.72 -13.57 -12.19
N GLN A 218 -15.19 -14.80 -11.97
CA GLN A 218 -14.34 -15.90 -11.47
C GLN A 218 -13.48 -16.54 -12.56
N ASP A 219 -13.80 -16.29 -13.84
CA ASP A 219 -13.17 -16.95 -14.99
C ASP A 219 -11.74 -16.47 -15.31
N THR A 220 -11.23 -15.45 -14.61
CA THR A 220 -9.83 -15.02 -14.79
C THR A 220 -8.86 -15.90 -13.98
N TYR A 221 -9.33 -16.79 -13.10
CA TYR A 221 -8.49 -17.49 -12.12
C TYR A 221 -8.04 -18.90 -12.46
N THR A 222 -8.61 -19.58 -13.46
CA THR A 222 -8.28 -21.01 -13.67
C THR A 222 -8.35 -21.45 -15.13
N GLN A 223 -7.21 -21.43 -15.82
CA GLN A 223 -6.88 -22.52 -16.74
C GLN A 223 -6.05 -23.53 -15.94
N VAL A 224 -6.70 -24.27 -15.04
CA VAL A 224 -6.18 -25.58 -14.62
C VAL A 224 -6.35 -26.47 -15.86
N GLY A 225 -5.25 -27.05 -16.32
CA GLY A 225 -5.21 -27.87 -17.53
C GLY A 225 -6.26 -28.99 -17.55
N PRO A 226 -6.55 -29.56 -18.74
CA PRO A 226 -7.64 -30.50 -18.91
C PRO A 226 -7.33 -31.80 -18.15
N GLY A 227 -8.21 -32.15 -17.20
CA GLY A 227 -8.24 -33.48 -16.59
C GLY A 227 -7.97 -33.50 -15.08
N GLY A 228 -9.05 -33.49 -14.30
CA GLY A 228 -9.01 -33.83 -12.88
C GLY A 228 -10.18 -33.23 -12.10
N ARG A 229 -11.18 -34.06 -11.76
CA ARG A 229 -12.39 -33.68 -11.00
C ARG A 229 -12.04 -32.98 -9.67
N PRO A 230 -12.89 -32.06 -9.16
CA PRO A 230 -12.71 -31.49 -7.84
C PRO A 230 -13.08 -32.54 -6.78
N ARG A 231 -12.14 -32.85 -5.86
CA ARG A 231 -12.47 -33.48 -4.58
C ARG A 231 -12.41 -32.41 -3.49
N ALA A 232 -13.52 -32.28 -2.78
CA ALA A 232 -13.65 -31.45 -1.59
C ALA A 232 -12.84 -32.04 -0.43
N GLY A 233 -12.24 -31.15 0.37
CA GLY A 233 -11.69 -31.45 1.69
C GLY A 233 -10.20 -31.79 1.73
N GLN A 234 -9.34 -30.77 1.83
CA GLN A 234 -8.04 -30.89 2.52
C GLN A 234 -7.55 -29.50 2.96
N GLU A 235 -7.63 -29.21 4.27
CA GLU A 235 -6.85 -28.16 4.89
C GLU A 235 -5.35 -28.49 4.73
N VAL A 236 -4.58 -27.59 4.12
CA VAL A 236 -3.12 -27.72 4.02
C VAL A 236 -2.47 -26.70 4.94
N ARG A 237 -1.88 -27.26 6.00
CA ARG A 237 -1.09 -26.62 7.04
C ARG A 237 0.39 -26.53 6.58
N ASP A 238 0.97 -25.35 6.78
CA ASP A 238 2.39 -24.97 6.89
C ASP A 238 3.41 -25.40 5.80
N GLY A 239 3.98 -24.39 5.13
CA GLY A 239 5.20 -24.48 4.31
C GLY A 239 5.46 -23.24 3.44
N PRO A 240 6.65 -22.59 3.49
CA PRO A 240 6.89 -21.35 2.77
C PRO A 240 7.38 -21.66 1.35
N ARG A 241 6.53 -21.42 0.34
CA ARG A 241 6.94 -21.12 -1.05
C ARG A 241 5.72 -20.75 -1.88
N GLY A 242 5.87 -19.64 -2.59
CA GLY A 242 4.83 -18.97 -3.35
C GLY A 242 4.08 -19.89 -4.32
N SER A 243 2.80 -20.06 -4.03
CA SER A 243 1.78 -20.28 -5.05
C SER A 243 1.12 -18.93 -5.30
N ALA A 244 1.70 -18.15 -6.21
CA ALA A 244 1.09 -16.94 -6.74
C ALA A 244 -0.07 -17.37 -7.65
N ALA A 245 -1.24 -17.60 -7.06
CA ALA A 245 -2.49 -17.52 -7.79
C ALA A 245 -2.63 -16.08 -8.30
N LEU A 246 -2.66 -15.91 -9.62
CA LEU A 246 -2.74 -14.60 -10.29
C LEU A 246 -4.14 -14.01 -10.05
N SER A 247 -4.27 -13.21 -9.00
CA SER A 247 -5.46 -12.42 -8.70
C SER A 247 -5.22 -10.95 -9.05
N PRO A 248 -6.21 -10.13 -9.44
CA PRO A 248 -6.19 -8.70 -9.15
C PRO A 248 -5.61 -8.48 -7.75
N GLN A 249 -4.71 -7.51 -7.61
CA GLN A 249 -4.00 -7.28 -6.34
C GLN A 249 -5.02 -6.92 -5.25
N LYS A 250 -5.40 -7.93 -4.45
CA LYS A 250 -6.36 -7.77 -3.35
C LYS A 250 -5.64 -7.21 -2.13
N LEU A 251 -6.39 -6.48 -1.30
CA LEU A 251 -5.87 -5.96 -0.03
C LEU A 251 -5.45 -7.13 0.85
N SER A 252 -4.14 -7.24 1.12
CA SER A 252 -3.59 -8.19 2.06
C SER A 252 -3.67 -7.59 3.46
N VAL A 253 -4.55 -8.16 4.29
CA VAL A 253 -4.69 -7.80 5.70
C VAL A 253 -4.04 -8.90 6.54
N PRO A 254 -3.18 -8.56 7.53
CA PRO A 254 -2.58 -9.56 8.40
C PRO A 254 -3.67 -10.29 9.20
N SER A 255 -3.53 -11.61 9.35
CA SER A 255 -4.48 -12.48 10.05
C SER A 255 -4.49 -12.28 11.58
N GLY A 256 -3.54 -11.53 12.13
CA GLY A 256 -3.48 -11.19 13.55
C GLY A 256 -2.67 -9.92 13.83
N PHE A 257 -2.87 -9.37 15.02
CA PHE A 257 -2.11 -8.24 15.55
C PHE A 257 -0.81 -8.75 16.17
N SER A 258 0.21 -8.94 15.33
CA SER A 258 1.56 -9.26 15.77
C SER A 258 2.54 -8.29 15.11
N VAL A 259 3.65 -8.00 15.78
CA VAL A 259 4.77 -7.31 15.15
C VAL A 259 5.14 -8.08 13.89
N THR A 260 5.44 -7.36 12.81
CA THR A 260 5.66 -7.92 11.47
C THR A 260 6.82 -8.91 11.43
N ALA A 261 7.80 -8.75 12.35
CA ALA A 261 8.85 -9.73 12.62
C ALA A 261 8.93 -10.03 14.13
N PRO A 262 8.07 -10.92 14.67
CA PRO A 262 8.01 -11.20 16.11
C PRO A 262 9.27 -11.93 16.61
N GLU A 263 9.97 -12.65 15.73
CA GLU A 263 11.23 -13.33 16.06
C GLU A 263 12.44 -12.39 16.19
N LYS A 264 12.37 -11.18 15.60
CA LYS A 264 13.48 -10.22 15.60
C LYS A 264 13.33 -9.14 16.68
N ARG A 265 12.10 -8.77 17.07
CA ARG A 265 11.84 -7.57 17.89
C ARG A 265 10.54 -7.68 18.70
N GLY A 266 10.53 -7.03 19.88
CA GLY A 266 9.32 -6.77 20.66
C GLY A 266 8.68 -5.41 20.36
N TRP A 267 7.54 -5.13 20.99
CA TRP A 267 6.80 -3.86 20.83
C TRP A 267 7.57 -2.63 21.32
N VAL A 268 8.31 -2.78 22.42
CA VAL A 268 9.14 -1.71 23.00
C VAL A 268 10.57 -1.83 22.48
N ILE A 269 11.13 -0.70 22.07
CA ILE A 269 12.49 -0.59 21.53
C ILE A 269 13.36 0.07 22.58
N ASN A 270 14.50 -0.53 22.86
CA ASN A 270 15.51 0.10 23.70
C ASN A 270 16.16 1.27 22.92
N PRO A 271 16.11 2.52 23.43
CA PRO A 271 16.71 3.67 22.76
C PRO A 271 18.24 3.60 22.62
N LEU A 272 18.91 2.70 23.36
CA LEU A 272 20.37 2.52 23.30
C LEU A 272 20.82 1.46 22.28
N GLY A 273 19.88 0.76 21.62
CA GLY A 273 20.16 -0.35 20.73
C GLY A 273 19.94 -1.71 21.36
N LYS A 274 19.60 -2.72 20.55
CA LYS A 274 19.41 -4.11 21.00
C LYS A 274 20.58 -5.01 20.60
N ASN A 275 21.14 -4.80 19.41
CA ASN A 275 22.19 -5.65 18.83
C ASN A 275 23.56 -4.94 18.73
N SER A 276 23.58 -3.61 18.69
CA SER A 276 24.79 -2.77 18.63
C SER A 276 24.52 -1.44 19.33
N ASP A 277 25.53 -0.89 20.02
CA ASP A 277 25.42 0.44 20.63
C ASP A 277 25.12 1.48 19.55
N PHE A 278 23.98 2.17 19.70
CA PHE A 278 23.62 3.22 18.75
C PHE A 278 24.57 4.42 18.92
N PRO A 279 25.19 4.93 17.84
CA PRO A 279 26.18 5.98 17.98
C PRO A 279 25.57 7.28 18.52
N VAL A 280 26.21 7.84 19.56
CA VAL A 280 25.75 9.07 20.23
C VAL A 280 25.66 10.26 19.27
N TRP A 281 26.59 10.35 18.31
CA TRP A 281 26.55 11.41 17.29
C TRP A 281 25.26 11.35 16.45
N MET A 282 24.76 10.15 16.17
CA MET A 282 23.52 9.96 15.40
C MET A 282 22.28 10.30 16.25
N MET A 283 22.34 10.11 17.57
CA MET A 283 21.26 10.53 18.47
C MET A 283 21.01 12.05 18.36
N VAL A 284 22.08 12.84 18.33
CA VAL A 284 21.98 14.29 18.13
C VAL A 284 21.65 14.63 16.68
N ALA A 285 22.30 13.99 15.71
CA ALA A 285 22.08 14.24 14.29
C ALA A 285 20.63 13.93 13.85
N SER A 286 19.93 13.03 14.55
CA SER A 286 18.52 12.71 14.31
C SER A 286 17.56 13.89 14.57
N GLY A 287 18.02 14.98 15.19
CA GLY A 287 17.28 16.23 15.27
C GLY A 287 17.00 16.85 13.90
N LEU A 288 17.91 16.70 12.93
CA LEU A 288 17.72 17.22 11.57
C LEU A 288 16.55 16.54 10.83
N PRO A 289 16.49 15.19 10.71
CA PRO A 289 15.33 14.53 10.14
C PRO A 289 14.04 14.78 10.95
N ALA A 290 14.13 14.95 12.27
CA ALA A 290 12.98 15.32 13.09
C ALA A 290 12.42 16.70 12.73
N ILE A 291 13.26 17.71 12.50
CA ILE A 291 12.82 19.03 12.02
C ILE A 291 12.10 18.90 10.67
N LEU A 292 12.65 18.10 9.75
CA LEU A 292 12.02 17.86 8.45
C LEU A 292 10.63 17.22 8.60
N VAL A 293 10.51 16.17 9.42
CA VAL A 293 9.22 15.50 9.69
C VAL A 293 8.25 16.46 10.38
N PHE A 294 8.73 17.27 11.33
CA PHE A 294 7.91 18.30 11.98
C PHE A 294 7.35 19.29 10.96
N ILE A 295 8.18 19.80 10.04
CA ILE A 295 7.75 20.73 8.99
C ILE A 295 6.71 20.04 8.08
N LEU A 296 6.92 18.79 7.68
CA LEU A 296 5.97 18.05 6.85
C LEU A 296 4.61 17.90 7.54
N ILE A 297 4.60 17.45 8.80
CA ILE A 297 3.37 17.28 9.59
C ILE A 297 2.70 18.64 9.84
N PHE A 298 3.48 19.66 10.18
CA PHE A 298 2.95 21.01 10.41
C PHE A 298 2.30 21.57 9.15
N MET A 299 2.97 21.51 8.00
CA MET A 299 2.40 22.01 6.74
C MET A 299 1.15 21.23 6.33
N GLU A 300 1.16 19.90 6.47
CA GLU A 300 0.01 19.05 6.12
C GLU A 300 -1.20 19.33 7.03
N THR A 301 -0.97 19.49 8.33
CA THR A 301 -2.04 19.81 9.28
C THR A 301 -2.62 21.21 9.06
N GLN A 302 -1.78 22.23 8.85
CA GLN A 302 -2.26 23.62 8.65
C GLN A 302 -3.02 23.84 7.35
N ILE A 303 -2.81 23.01 6.34
CA ILE A 303 -3.54 23.12 5.07
C ILE A 303 -4.87 22.36 5.14
N THR A 304 -4.99 21.44 6.09
CA THR A 304 -6.20 20.66 6.35
C THR A 304 -7.15 21.35 7.34
N THR A 305 -6.64 22.18 8.25
CA THR A 305 -7.42 22.99 9.20
C THR A 305 -7.93 24.28 8.59
#